data_AF-A0A7C6K118-F1
#
_entry.id   AF-A0A7C6K118-F1
#
_cell.length_a   1.000
_cell.length_b   1.000
_cell.length_c   1.000
_cell.angle_alpha   90.00
_cell.angle_beta   90.00
_cell.angle_gamma   90.00
#
_symmetry.space_group_name_H-M   'P 1'
#
loop_
_entity.id
_entity.type
_entity.pdbx_description
1 polymer ?
#
loop_
_entity_poly.entity_id
_entity_poly.type
_entity_poly.pdbx_seq_one_letter_code
_entity_poly.pdbx_strand_id
1 'polypeptide(L)' 'MELYPAEKIYEEAAFIAYYMHWSHDDIMALSHFDRIRWCKEISKINSRLNDEPENVFAV' A
#
# COMPACT_ATOMS: atom_id res chain seq x y z
N MET A 1 -4.79 -14.29 16.86
CA MET A 1 -3.84 -13.93 15.79
C MET A 1 -4.52 -14.32 14.50
N GLU A 2 -5.08 -13.35 13.78
CA GLU A 2 -5.73 -13.60 12.49
C GLU A 2 -4.66 -13.67 11.40
N LEU A 3 -4.84 -14.59 10.45
CA LEU A 3 -3.94 -14.74 9.30
C LEU A 3 -4.10 -13.53 8.37
N TYR A 4 -2.99 -12.99 7.88
CA TYR A 4 -3.04 -11.92 6.88
C TYR A 4 -3.56 -12.47 5.54
N PRO A 5 -4.64 -11.93 4.96
CA PRO A 5 -5.19 -12.44 3.71
C PRO A 5 -4.19 -12.29 2.56
N ALA A 6 -4.02 -13.35 1.77
CA ALA A 6 -3.14 -13.32 0.61
C ALA A 6 -3.59 -12.28 -0.44
N GLU A 7 -4.90 -12.11 -0.60
CA GLU A 7 -5.49 -11.11 -1.50
C GLU A 7 -5.03 -9.69 -1.15
N LYS A 8 -4.95 -9.38 0.14
CA LYS A 8 -4.52 -8.07 0.63
C LYS A 8 -3.06 -7.76 0.26
N ILE A 9 -2.20 -8.77 0.12
CA ILE A 9 -0.82 -8.59 -0.36
C ILE A 9 -0.81 -8.13 -1.82
N TYR A 10 -1.67 -8.70 -2.66
CA TYR A 10 -1.76 -8.29 -4.06
C TYR A 10 -2.37 -6.88 -4.20
N GLU A 11 -3.33 -6.53 -3.36
CA GLU A 11 -3.89 -5.17 -3.29
C GLU A 11 -2.82 -4.14 -2.91
N GLU A 12 -2.05 -4.40 -1.84
CA GLU A 12 -0.90 -3.57 -1.45
C GLU A 12 0.09 -3.42 -2.58
N ALA A 13 0.45 -4.53 -3.23
CA ALA A 13 1.45 -4.52 -4.28
C ALA A 13 0.97 -3.74 -5.51
N ALA A 14 -0.28 -3.91 -5.92
CA ALA A 14 -0.89 -3.16 -7.01
C ALA A 14 -0.97 -1.66 -6.69
N PHE A 15 -1.34 -1.31 -5.46
CA PHE A 15 -1.41 0.08 -5.00
C PHE A 15 -0.03 0.75 -5.05
N ILE A 16 1.00 0.09 -4.52
CA ILE A 16 2.37 0.62 -4.55
C ILE A 16 2.86 0.73 -6.01
N ALA A 17 2.64 -0.29 -6.84
CA ALA A 17 3.05 -0.28 -8.24
C ALA A 17 2.39 0.86 -9.03
N TYR A 18 1.13 1.15 -8.76
CA TYR A 18 0.38 2.22 -9.43
C TYR A 18 0.98 3.61 -9.16
N TYR A 19 1.34 3.91 -7.91
CA TYR A 19 1.86 5.23 -7.53
C TYR A 19 3.38 5.39 -7.69
N MET A 20 4.14 4.32 -7.45
CA MET A 20 5.61 4.37 -7.42
C MET A 20 6.25 3.86 -8.70
N HIS A 21 5.49 3.14 -9.54
CA HIS A 21 5.96 2.50 -10.77
C HIS A 21 7.15 1.55 -10.57
N TRP A 22 7.26 0.97 -9.37
CA TRP A 22 8.25 -0.07 -9.08
C TRP A 22 7.85 -1.40 -9.70
N SER A 23 8.86 -2.25 -9.94
CA SER A 23 8.61 -3.59 -10.46
C SER A 23 7.88 -4.46 -9.44
N HIS A 24 7.17 -5.48 -9.92
CA HIS A 24 6.53 -6.45 -9.05
C HIS A 24 7.52 -7.11 -8.08
N ASP A 25 8.70 -7.47 -8.59
CA ASP A 25 9.73 -8.16 -7.80
C ASP A 25 10.28 -7.28 -6.68
N ASP A 26 10.51 -5.99 -6.94
CA ASP A 26 10.97 -5.03 -5.91
C ASP A 26 9.94 -4.88 -4.79
N ILE A 27 8.66 -4.84 -5.14
CA ILE A 27 7.56 -4.68 -4.17
C ILE A 27 7.37 -5.96 -3.35
N MET A 28 7.48 -7.14 -3.99
CA MET A 28 7.35 -8.43 -3.31
C MET A 28 8.55 -8.74 -2.41
N ALA A 29 9.72 -8.14 -2.67
CA ALA A 29 10.88 -8.22 -1.79
C ALA A 29 10.72 -7.42 -0.48
N LEU A 30 9.78 -6.47 -0.43
CA LEU A 30 9.49 -5.71 0.79
C LEU A 30 8.91 -6.61 1.88
N SER A 31 9.29 -6.34 3.13
CA SER A 31 8.62 -6.97 4.26
C SER A 31 7.15 -6.57 4.32
N HIS A 32 6.34 -7.37 4.99
CA HIS A 32 4.92 -7.05 5.21
C HIS A 32 4.74 -5.65 5.83
N PHE A 33 5.55 -5.31 6.83
CA PHE A 33 5.50 -4.00 7.48
C PHE A 33 5.92 -2.86 6.56
N ASP A 34 6.90 -3.08 5.68
CA ASP A 34 7.33 -2.07 4.72
C ASP A 34 6.25 -1.77 3.70
N ARG A 35 5.58 -2.79 3.15
CA ARG A 35 4.45 -2.58 2.23
C ARG A 35 3.33 -1.77 2.89
N ILE A 36 2.92 -2.15 4.11
CA ILE A 36 1.91 -1.37 4.86
C ILE A 36 2.36 0.07 5.05
N ARG A 37 3.63 0.29 5.41
CA ARG A 37 4.16 1.65 5.61
C ARG A 37 4.11 2.46 4.31
N TRP A 38 4.50 1.88 3.18
CA TRP A 38 4.43 2.54 1.89
C TRP A 38 3.00 2.89 1.51
N CYS A 39 2.04 1.98 1.70
CA CYS A 39 0.62 2.29 1.49
C CYS A 39 0.17 3.50 2.33
N LYS A 40 0.59 3.59 3.61
CA LYS A 40 0.26 4.73 4.48
C LYS A 40 0.87 6.05 3.99
N GLU A 41 2.13 6.06 3.56
CA GLU A 41 2.79 7.28 3.07
C GLU A 41 2.19 7.73 1.73
N ILE A 42 1.90 6.80 0.81
CA ILE A 42 1.24 7.10 -0.47
C ILE A 42 -0.13 7.72 -0.21
N SER A 43 -0.96 7.10 0.63
CA SER A 43 -2.28 7.66 0.97
C SER A 43 -2.18 9.04 1.63
N LYS A 44 -1.19 9.28 2.50
CA LYS A 44 -0.96 10.59 3.12
C LYS A 44 -0.60 11.66 2.09
N ILE A 45 0.18 11.33 1.08
CA ILE A 45 0.49 12.25 -0.04
C ILE A 45 -0.77 12.51 -0.86
N ASN A 46 -1.51 11.46 -1.22
CA ASN A 46 -2.71 11.56 -2.04
C ASN A 46 -3.81 12.40 -1.37
N SER A 47 -4.10 12.15 -0.09
CA SER A 47 -5.08 12.92 0.68
C SER A 47 -4.72 14.41 0.79
N ARG A 48 -3.43 14.76 0.86
CA ARG A 48 -2.98 16.16 0.86
C ARG A 48 -3.15 16.85 -0.50
N LEU A 49 -3.05 16.09 -1.58
CA LEU A 49 -3.17 16.62 -2.94
C LEU A 49 -4.63 16.79 -3.36
N ASN A 50 -5.54 15.95 -2.87
CA ASN A 50 -6.91 15.88 -3.37
C ASN A 50 -8.00 16.45 -2.43
N ASP A 51 -7.70 16.90 -1.20
CA ASP A 51 -8.74 17.28 -0.20
C ASP A 51 -9.82 16.18 -0.03
N GLU A 52 -9.45 14.91 -0.27
CA GLU A 52 -10.36 13.76 -0.45
C GLU A 52 -10.41 12.80 0.76
N PRO A 53 -11.50 12.01 0.88
CA PRO A 53 -11.90 11.31 2.11
C PRO A 53 -11.01 10.11 2.49
N GLU A 54 -11.30 9.60 3.68
CA GLU A 54 -10.46 8.74 4.52
C GLU A 54 -9.91 7.46 3.84
N ASN A 55 -8.65 7.16 4.16
CA ASN A 55 -7.85 6.09 3.59
C ASN A 55 -8.43 4.69 3.85
N VAL A 56 -8.79 3.96 2.78
CA VAL A 56 -9.30 2.58 2.83
C VAL A 56 -8.31 1.54 3.39
N PHE A 57 -7.03 1.91 3.54
CA PHE A 57 -6.00 1.08 4.18
C PHE A 57 -5.78 1.43 5.66
N ALA A 58 -6.56 2.33 6.24
CA ALA A 58 -6.56 2.57 7.68
C ALA A 58 -7.28 1.41 8.39
N VAL A 59 -6.50 0.50 8.97
CA VAL A 59 -6.96 -0.55 9.90
C VAL A 59 -6.20 -0.38 11.21
#